data_AF-G6C1N5-F1
#
_entry.id   AF-G6C1N5-F1
#
_cell.length_a   1.000
_cell.length_b   1.000
_cell.length_c   1.000
_cell.angle_alpha   90.00
_cell.angle_beta   90.00
_cell.angle_gamma   90.00
#
_symmetry.space_group_name_H-M   'P 1'
#
loop_
_entity.id
_entity.type
_entity.pdbx_description
1 polymer ?
#
loop_
_entity_poly.entity_id
_entity_poly.type
_entity_poly.pdbx_seq_one_letter_code
_entity_poly.pdbx_strand_id
1 'polypeptide(L)' 'MEYRRIFLGDIELMDNENVLTEFGKALIYFWKRRAEELFPNRNIIVEMGMELFGEFGLSITLYEEEK' A
#
# COMPACT_ATOMS: atom_id res chain seq x y z
N MET A 1 -6.02 -18.59 -30.09
CA MET A 1 -6.24 -18.05 -28.74
C MET A 1 -5.02 -17.23 -28.37
N GLU A 2 -5.21 -15.95 -28.12
CA GLU A 2 -4.13 -15.03 -27.74
C GLU A 2 -4.11 -14.96 -26.20
N TYR A 3 -3.00 -15.33 -25.56
CA TYR A 3 -2.84 -15.17 -24.12
C TYR A 3 -1.93 -13.99 -23.87
N ARG A 4 -2.46 -12.95 -23.21
CA ARG A 4 -1.63 -11.87 -22.66
C ARG A 4 -1.07 -12.35 -21.33
N ARG A 5 0.26 -12.42 -21.26
CA ARG A 5 0.99 -12.74 -20.03
C ARG A 5 1.65 -11.45 -19.53
N ILE A 6 1.45 -11.13 -18.26
CA ILE A 6 2.23 -10.11 -17.56
C ILE A 6 3.28 -10.89 -16.77
N PHE A 7 4.55 -10.76 -17.16
CA PHE A 7 5.67 -11.32 -16.41
C PHE A 7 5.95 -10.39 -15.23
N LEU A 8 5.83 -10.91 -14.01
CA LEU A 8 6.00 -10.14 -12.78
C LEU A 8 7.44 -10.18 -12.25
N GLY A 9 8.20 -11.23 -12.56
CA GLY A 9 9.58 -11.41 -12.12
C GLY A 9 9.90 -12.86 -11.79
N ASP A 10 11.18 -13.15 -11.59
CA ASP A 10 11.68 -14.43 -11.06
C ASP A 10 11.91 -14.27 -9.55
N ILE A 11 11.28 -15.13 -8.75
CA ILE A 11 11.25 -15.02 -7.27
C ILE A 11 12.66 -15.10 -6.68
N GLU A 12 13.58 -15.83 -7.31
CA GLU A 12 14.97 -15.95 -6.84
C GLU A 12 15.80 -14.66 -7.06
N LEU A 13 15.35 -13.78 -7.96
CA LEU A 13 16.01 -12.50 -8.27
C LEU A 13 15.35 -11.31 -7.56
N MET A 14 14.23 -11.54 -6.88
CA MET A 14 13.48 -10.49 -6.19
C MET A 14 13.95 -10.33 -4.76
N ASP A 15 14.49 -9.16 -4.45
CA ASP A 15 14.73 -8.76 -3.07
C ASP A 15 13.39 -8.71 -2.32
N ASN A 16 13.29 -9.49 -1.24
CA ASN A 16 12.08 -9.60 -0.42
C ASN A 16 11.60 -8.22 0.08
N GLU A 17 12.52 -7.29 0.36
CA GLU A 17 12.16 -5.93 0.79
C GLU A 17 11.49 -5.12 -0.34
N ASN A 18 11.96 -5.30 -1.58
CA ASN A 18 11.36 -4.64 -2.74
C ASN A 18 9.97 -5.21 -3.04
N VAL A 19 9.80 -6.53 -2.95
CA VAL A 19 8.47 -7.16 -3.15
C VAL A 19 7.48 -6.71 -2.09
N LEU A 20 7.87 -6.69 -0.81
CA LEU A 20 7.03 -6.21 0.27
C LEU A 20 6.67 -4.73 0.09
N THR A 21 7.62 -3.91 -0.36
CA THR A 21 7.40 -2.49 -0.65
C THR A 21 6.41 -2.28 -1.80
N GLU A 22 6.59 -2.98 -2.93
CA GLU A 22 5.69 -2.85 -4.08
C GLU A 22 4.29 -3.40 -3.79
N PHE A 23 4.20 -4.50 -3.03
CA PHE A 23 2.93 -5.01 -2.54
C PHE A 23 2.24 -4.00 -1.61
N GLY A 24 2.98 -3.39 -0.68
CA GLY A 24 2.48 -2.34 0.19
C GLY A 24 1.97 -1.12 -0.57
N LYS A 25 2.68 -0.67 -1.63
CA LYS A 25 2.22 0.42 -2.51
C LYS A 25 0.90 0.09 -3.20
N ALA A 26 0.74 -1.15 -3.69
CA ALA A 26 -0.52 -1.59 -4.29
C ALA A 26 -1.67 -1.54 -3.26
N LEU A 27 -1.43 -1.99 -2.03
CA LEU A 27 -2.42 -1.91 -0.95
C LEU A 27 -2.79 -0.46 -0.60
N ILE A 28 -1.82 0.44 -0.47
CA ILE A 28 -2.07 1.87 -0.23
C ILE A 28 -2.99 2.44 -1.31
N TYR A 29 -2.75 2.14 -2.59
CA TYR A 29 -3.57 2.64 -3.68
C TYR A 29 -5.05 2.26 -3.51
N PHE A 30 -5.34 0.99 -3.20
CA PHE A 30 -6.73 0.54 -2.98
C PHE A 30 -7.33 1.13 -1.71
N TRP A 31 -6.55 1.25 -0.64
CA TRP A 31 -7.03 1.85 0.61
C TRP A 31 -7.33 3.33 0.48
N LYS A 32 -6.52 4.10 -0.27
CA LYS A 32 -6.80 5.50 -0.60
C LYS A 32 -8.14 5.64 -1.29
N ARG A 33 -8.34 4.88 -2.37
CA ARG A 33 -9.62 4.87 -3.10
C ARG A 33 -10.79 4.50 -2.19
N ARG A 34 -10.63 3.47 -1.37
CA ARG A 34 -11.69 3.02 -0.45
C ARG A 34 -12.02 4.06 0.62
N ALA A 35 -11.01 4.73 1.16
CA ALA A 35 -11.17 5.79 2.15
C ALA A 35 -11.90 7.01 1.57
N GLU A 36 -11.53 7.43 0.37
CA GLU A 36 -12.20 8.51 -0.37
C GLU A 36 -13.69 8.18 -0.65
N GLU A 37 -13.98 6.94 -1.05
CA GLU A 37 -15.35 6.48 -1.28
C GLU A 37 -16.20 6.44 0.01
N LEU A 38 -15.60 6.03 1.13
CA LEU A 38 -16.32 5.89 2.41
C LEU A 38 -16.48 7.22 3.16
N PHE A 39 -15.49 8.09 3.06
CA PHE A 39 -15.39 9.29 3.88
C PHE A 39 -15.09 10.53 3.03
N PRO A 40 -15.95 10.89 2.06
CA PRO A 40 -15.68 11.93 1.07
C PRO A 40 -15.48 13.34 1.66
N ASN A 41 -15.88 13.55 2.92
CA ASN A 41 -15.79 14.84 3.62
C ASN A 41 -14.71 14.86 4.72
N ARG A 42 -13.92 13.80 4.86
CA ARG A 42 -12.86 13.68 5.88
C ARG A 42 -11.49 13.64 5.21
N ASN A 43 -10.49 14.22 5.86
CA ASN A 43 -9.11 14.16 5.36
C ASN A 43 -8.44 12.88 5.88
N ILE A 44 -8.80 11.74 5.28
CA ILE A 44 -8.22 10.46 5.66
C ILE A 44 -6.88 10.27 4.94
N ILE A 45 -5.81 10.14 5.72
CA ILE A 45 -4.47 9.81 5.24
C ILE A 45 -4.29 8.30 5.26
N VAL A 46 -3.70 7.78 4.19
CA VAL A 46 -3.26 6.39 4.07
C VAL A 46 -1.79 6.41 3.68
N GLU A 47 -0.92 5.93 4.56
CA GLU A 47 0.51 5.89 4.31
C GLU A 47 1.14 4.59 4.78
N MET A 48 2.34 4.32 4.28
CA MET A 48 3.15 3.18 4.66
C MET A 48 4.50 3.67 5.12
N GLY A 49 4.98 3.15 6.24
CA GLY A 49 6.24 3.57 6.82
C GLY A 49 6.73 2.58 7.86
N MET A 50 8.01 2.72 8.19
CA MET A 50 8.60 2.00 9.31
C MET A 50 8.21 2.70 10.59
N GLU A 51 7.73 1.92 11.55
CA GLU A 51 7.48 2.37 12.93
C GLU A 51 6.52 3.55 13.07
N LEU A 52 5.58 3.69 12.14
CA LEU A 52 4.54 4.72 12.20
C LEU A 52 3.76 4.60 13.51
N PHE A 53 3.64 5.70 14.24
CA PHE A 53 2.94 5.79 15.53
C PHE A 53 3.45 4.81 16.60
N GLY A 54 4.71 4.37 16.51
CA GLY A 54 5.32 3.45 17.48
C GLY A 54 5.01 1.97 17.23
N GLU A 55 4.41 1.64 16.08
CA GLU A 55 4.24 0.25 15.64
C GLU A 55 5.59 -0.42 15.35
N PHE A 56 5.67 -1.74 15.42
CA PHE A 56 6.90 -2.45 15.07
C PHE A 56 6.89 -2.89 13.60
N GLY A 57 7.91 -2.47 12.85
CA GLY A 57 8.11 -2.88 11.46
C GLY A 57 7.43 -1.98 10.42
N LEU A 58 7.32 -2.49 9.18
CA LEU A 58 6.66 -1.81 8.07
C LEU A 58 5.14 -1.95 8.21
N SER A 59 4.45 -0.84 8.38
CA SER A 59 2.99 -0.82 8.55
C SER A 59 2.33 0.09 7.52
N ILE A 60 1.06 -0.20 7.21
CA ILE A 60 0.16 0.73 6.52
C ILE A 60 -0.77 1.31 7.58
N THR A 61 -0.80 2.62 7.71
CA THR A 61 -1.59 3.33 8.72
C THR A 61 -2.65 4.20 8.05
N LEU A 62 -3.87 4.14 8.61
CA LEU A 62 -5.00 4.97 8.23
C LEU A 62 -5.33 5.90 9.40
N TYR A 63 -5.34 7.21 9.18
CA TYR A 63 -5.72 8.18 10.21
C TYR A 63 -6.41 9.39 9.59
N GLU A 64 -7.11 10.19 10.40
CA GLU A 64 -7.66 11.47 9.97
C GLU A 64 -6.74 12.59 10.46
N GLU A 65 -6.38 13.50 9.56
CA GLU A 65 -5.70 14.73 9.95
C GLU A 65 -6.76 15.79 10.24
N GLU A 66 -6.86 16.22 11.51
CA GLU A 66 -7.71 17.34 11.90
C GLU A 66 -7.18 18.64 11.26
N LYS A 67 -8.09 19.45 10.70
CA LYS A 67 -7.76 20.78 10.15
C LYS A 67 -7.47 21.80 11.23
#